data_AF-A0A7S3W8V7-F1
#
_entry.id   AF-A0A7S3W8V7-F1
#
_cell.length_a   1.000
_cell.length_b   1.000
_cell.length_c   1.000
_cell.angle_alpha   90.00
_cell.angle_beta   90.00
_cell.angle_gamma   90.00
#
_symmetry.space_group_name_H-M   'P 1'
#
loop_
_entity.id
_entity.type
_entity.pdbx_description
1 polymer ?
#
loop_
_entity_poly.entity_id
_entity_poly.type
_entity_poly.pdbx_seq_one_letter_code
_entity_poly.pdbx_strand_id
1 'polypeptide(L)'
;MPAVLAPLAVLASLITPPLAPPKQQLSSARQFQFERRDLAALAAAAMLRSRPAAAEDAPLAVAYLSAGDTRLLQPAIDAIKYLGVVKTTAGSLARDGEAVPALKVEYVPQKLPFKKLLGVFWREHDPTATAEEGQFGETKDGRVPGPAVIWASDVAEQSAAERGRTLLQQSGLFRTGKEQFGDLVKPIATEVRRLDGWQWAEAPDELQGWYLSNEGAYKKLRLRRDKFLQDTFKPYKTTECRQVDESASGGPKGVICGFVIFPCSDDNGCRAVTQGAY
;
A
#
# COMPACT_ATOMS: atom_id res chain seq x y z
N MET A 1 -52.83 -35.24 -9.02
CA MET A 1 -52.92 -36.53 -8.28
C MET A 1 -52.13 -37.56 -9.04
N PRO A 2 -51.34 -38.48 -8.43
CA PRO A 2 -50.87 -38.60 -7.03
C PRO A 2 -49.33 -38.34 -6.96
N ALA A 3 -48.66 -37.93 -5.88
CA ALA A 3 -48.63 -38.37 -4.47
C ALA A 3 -48.13 -39.82 -4.30
N VAL A 4 -46.82 -40.00 -4.07
CA VAL A 4 -46.30 -41.19 -3.37
C VAL A 4 -45.26 -40.74 -2.34
N LEU A 5 -45.71 -40.74 -1.09
CA LEU A 5 -44.93 -40.83 0.16
C LEU A 5 -44.26 -42.20 0.27
N ALA A 6 -43.06 -42.26 0.87
CA ALA A 6 -42.62 -43.27 1.88
C ALA A 6 -41.17 -42.94 2.36
N PRO A 7 -40.64 -43.51 3.46
CA PRO A 7 -40.93 -43.11 4.83
C PRO A 7 -39.66 -42.84 5.67
N LEU A 8 -39.91 -42.41 6.92
CA LEU A 8 -38.96 -42.28 8.03
C LEU A 8 -38.11 -43.53 8.27
N ALA A 9 -36.85 -43.33 8.68
CA ALA A 9 -36.20 -44.15 9.69
C ALA A 9 -35.24 -43.31 10.55
N VAL A 10 -35.64 -43.14 11.80
CA VAL A 10 -34.86 -42.64 12.94
C VAL A 10 -33.91 -43.75 13.38
N LEU A 11 -32.63 -43.43 13.62
CA LEU A 11 -31.80 -44.19 14.53
C LEU A 11 -30.84 -43.24 15.25
N ALA A 12 -31.06 -43.15 16.56
CA ALA A 12 -30.32 -42.38 17.53
C ALA A 12 -29.13 -43.19 18.08
N SER A 13 -28.23 -42.45 18.75
CA SER A 13 -27.20 -42.92 19.71
C SER A 13 -25.95 -43.52 19.06
N LEU A 14 -24.72 -43.17 19.45
CA LEU A 14 -24.22 -42.86 20.78
C LEU A 14 -23.12 -41.78 20.75
N ILE A 15 -23.19 -40.92 21.76
CA ILE A 15 -22.19 -39.95 22.19
C ILE A 15 -21.10 -40.70 22.98
N THR A 16 -19.84 -40.47 22.65
CA THR A 16 -18.69 -40.85 23.50
C THR A 16 -17.70 -39.68 23.56
N PRO A 17 -17.45 -39.08 24.74
CA PRO A 17 -16.32 -38.20 24.99
C PRO A 17 -15.27 -38.93 25.87
N PRO A 18 -14.13 -38.33 26.25
CA PRO A 18 -12.82 -38.69 25.70
C PRO A 18 -11.90 -39.42 26.73
N LEU A 19 -10.95 -40.20 26.24
CA LEU A 19 -9.88 -40.78 27.06
C LEU A 19 -8.78 -39.75 27.36
N ALA A 20 -8.58 -39.46 28.64
CA ALA A 20 -7.41 -38.76 29.17
C ALA A 20 -6.20 -39.71 29.34
N PRO A 21 -4.95 -39.23 29.18
CA PRO A 21 -3.76 -40.04 29.45
C PRO A 21 -3.41 -40.10 30.96
N PRO A 22 -2.79 -41.20 31.43
CA PRO A 22 -2.57 -41.44 32.85
C PRO A 22 -1.35 -40.68 33.42
N LYS A 23 -1.52 -40.27 34.68
CA LYS A 23 -0.49 -39.70 35.55
C LYS A 23 0.54 -40.76 35.93
N GLN A 24 1.83 -40.53 35.64
CA GLN A 24 2.91 -41.30 36.24
C GLN A 24 3.40 -40.62 37.51
N GLN A 25 3.43 -41.41 38.58
CA GLN A 25 3.85 -41.04 39.93
C GLN A 25 5.37 -40.96 40.06
N LEU A 26 5.80 -40.06 40.94
CA LEU A 26 7.16 -39.99 41.48
C LEU A 26 7.51 -41.27 42.26
N SER A 27 8.73 -41.78 42.07
CA SER A 27 9.39 -42.67 43.04
C SER A 27 10.82 -42.21 43.34
N SER A 28 11.00 -41.74 44.57
CA SER A 28 12.13 -41.93 45.50
C SER A 28 13.58 -42.02 44.98
N ALA A 29 14.32 -40.95 45.29
CA ALA A 29 15.62 -40.93 45.97
C ALA A 29 16.64 -42.06 45.76
N ARG A 30 17.80 -41.67 45.22
CA ARG A 30 19.09 -42.10 45.79
C ARG A 30 20.06 -40.92 45.80
N GLN A 31 20.38 -40.51 47.02
CA GLN A 31 21.43 -39.56 47.37
C GLN A 31 22.79 -40.12 46.98
N PHE A 32 23.59 -39.34 46.27
CA PHE A 32 25.04 -39.39 46.41
C PHE A 32 25.54 -37.97 46.61
N GLN A 33 25.99 -37.73 47.84
CA GLN A 33 26.73 -36.55 48.24
C GLN A 33 28.13 -36.64 47.61
N PHE A 34 28.53 -35.64 46.85
CA PHE A 34 29.93 -35.32 46.66
C PHE A 34 30.12 -33.82 46.80
N GLU A 35 31.20 -33.50 47.51
CA GLU A 35 31.44 -32.25 48.20
C GLU A 35 31.61 -31.05 47.27
N ARG A 36 31.18 -29.90 47.79
CA ARG A 36 31.51 -28.57 47.26
C ARG A 36 32.99 -28.32 47.45
N ARG A 37 33.70 -27.99 46.37
CA ARG A 37 34.61 -26.83 46.30
C ARG A 37 35.12 -26.63 44.87
N ASP A 38 35.01 -25.37 44.46
CA ASP A 38 35.80 -24.70 43.45
C ASP A 38 35.73 -25.23 42.02
N LEU A 39 34.92 -24.54 41.20
CA LEU A 39 35.24 -24.18 39.81
C LEU A 39 34.18 -23.17 39.32
N ALA A 40 34.20 -21.98 39.93
CA ALA A 40 33.58 -20.79 39.37
C ALA A 40 34.55 -20.18 38.34
N ALA A 41 34.63 -20.76 37.14
CA ALA A 41 35.23 -20.13 35.97
C ALA A 41 34.83 -20.92 34.71
N LEU A 42 34.51 -20.21 33.62
CA LEU A 42 34.11 -20.70 32.30
C LEU A 42 32.64 -21.12 32.11
N ALA A 43 31.74 -20.14 32.14
CA ALA A 43 30.53 -20.16 31.30
C ALA A 43 30.20 -18.74 30.79
N ALA A 44 31.20 -18.06 30.24
CA ALA A 44 31.04 -16.76 29.56
C ALA A 44 31.55 -16.85 28.12
N ALA A 45 31.09 -17.85 27.36
CA ALA A 45 31.41 -17.99 25.94
C ALA A 45 30.39 -18.89 25.21
N ALA A 46 29.09 -18.65 25.37
CA ALA A 46 28.07 -19.32 24.56
C ALA A 46 26.79 -18.50 24.38
N MET A 47 26.86 -17.17 24.49
CA MET A 47 25.89 -16.28 23.86
C MET A 47 26.60 -15.51 22.75
N LEU A 48 27.15 -16.25 21.78
CA LEU A 48 27.19 -15.73 20.43
C LEU A 48 25.74 -15.42 20.08
N ARG A 49 25.40 -14.14 20.14
CA ARG A 49 24.24 -13.59 19.46
C ARG A 49 24.25 -14.18 18.05
N SER A 50 23.36 -15.11 17.77
CA SER A 50 22.90 -15.34 16.41
C SER A 50 22.26 -14.03 15.97
N ARG A 51 23.08 -13.11 15.45
CA ARG A 51 22.61 -12.06 14.56
C ARG A 51 21.84 -12.80 13.47
N PRO A 52 20.57 -12.49 13.21
CA PRO A 52 19.98 -12.94 11.96
C PRO A 52 20.82 -12.27 10.87
N ALA A 53 21.69 -13.05 10.22
CA ALA A 53 22.29 -12.72 8.95
C ALA A 53 21.15 -12.79 7.91
N ALA A 54 20.29 -11.78 7.92
CA ALA A 54 19.12 -11.71 7.07
C ALA A 54 18.80 -10.23 6.81
N ALA A 55 19.74 -9.52 6.20
CA ALA A 55 19.47 -8.18 5.70
C ALA A 55 20.35 -7.77 4.51
N GLU A 56 21.54 -8.35 4.31
CA GLU A 56 22.43 -7.91 3.22
C GLU A 56 22.17 -8.60 1.88
N ASP A 57 21.62 -9.82 1.84
CA ASP A 57 21.42 -10.58 0.58
C ASP A 57 19.94 -10.87 0.23
N ALA A 58 18.98 -10.13 0.81
CA ALA A 58 17.58 -10.30 0.41
C ALA A 58 17.43 -9.90 -1.08
N PRO A 59 16.84 -10.74 -1.93
CA PRO A 59 16.72 -10.44 -3.36
C PRO A 59 15.91 -9.15 -3.54
N LEU A 60 16.46 -8.22 -4.31
CA LEU A 60 15.78 -6.98 -4.66
C LEU A 60 14.66 -7.27 -5.64
N ALA A 61 13.50 -6.70 -5.38
CA ALA A 61 12.42 -6.60 -6.35
C ALA A 61 12.54 -5.28 -7.12
N VAL A 62 12.03 -5.25 -8.35
CA VAL A 62 12.02 -4.07 -9.21
C VAL A 62 10.59 -3.75 -9.60
N ALA A 63 10.17 -2.51 -9.40
CA ALA A 63 8.89 -1.99 -9.85
C ALA A 63 9.10 -0.82 -10.82
N TYR A 64 8.19 -0.67 -11.78
CA TYR A 64 8.18 0.47 -12.70
C TYR A 64 6.89 1.27 -12.55
N LEU A 65 7.01 2.57 -12.34
CA LEU A 65 5.88 3.47 -12.06
C LEU A 65 5.98 4.74 -12.92
N SER A 66 4.92 5.09 -13.63
CA SER A 66 4.79 6.32 -14.42
C SER A 66 3.71 7.20 -13.83
N ALA A 67 3.99 8.49 -13.63
CA ALA A 67 2.97 9.49 -13.27
C ALA A 67 3.45 10.89 -13.64
N GLY A 68 3.51 11.14 -14.95
CA GLY A 68 3.95 12.42 -15.49
C GLY A 68 5.48 12.60 -15.43
N ASP A 69 5.92 13.80 -15.07
CA ASP A 69 7.34 14.13 -14.97
C ASP A 69 8.02 13.37 -13.81
N THR A 70 9.02 12.56 -14.14
CA THR A 70 9.79 11.74 -13.17
C THR A 70 10.48 12.59 -12.11
N ARG A 71 10.82 13.86 -12.40
CA ARG A 71 11.40 14.80 -11.43
C ARG A 71 10.46 15.12 -10.26
N LEU A 72 9.16 14.98 -10.46
CA LEU A 72 8.14 15.24 -9.44
C LEU A 72 7.76 13.98 -8.65
N LEU A 73 7.81 12.81 -9.29
CA LEU A 73 7.50 11.52 -8.66
C LEU A 73 8.69 10.94 -7.87
N GLN A 74 9.92 11.05 -8.39
CA GLN A 74 11.13 10.44 -7.78
C GLN A 74 11.30 10.77 -6.30
N PRO A 75 11.13 12.03 -5.86
CA PRO A 75 11.37 12.40 -4.47
C PRO A 75 10.37 11.77 -3.51
N ALA A 76 9.14 11.49 -3.96
CA ALA A 76 8.13 10.87 -3.12
C ALA A 76 8.46 9.40 -2.82
N ILE A 77 9.01 8.69 -3.80
CA ILE A 77 9.52 7.33 -3.62
C ILE A 77 10.84 7.36 -2.84
N ASP A 78 11.70 8.35 -3.05
CA ASP A 78 12.94 8.50 -2.28
C ASP A 78 12.68 8.83 -0.81
N ALA A 79 11.61 9.54 -0.50
CA ALA A 79 11.20 9.84 0.87
C ALA A 79 10.91 8.57 1.70
N ILE A 80 10.61 7.45 1.07
CA ILE A 80 10.34 6.16 1.73
C ILE A 80 11.54 5.19 1.68
N LYS A 81 12.75 5.65 1.38
CA LYS A 81 13.99 4.84 1.45
C LYS A 81 14.12 4.07 2.77
N TYR A 82 13.78 4.70 3.89
CA TYR A 82 13.82 4.07 5.21
C TYR A 82 12.85 2.87 5.36
N LEU A 83 11.83 2.75 4.52
CA LEU A 83 10.89 1.61 4.51
C LEU A 83 11.40 0.43 3.67
N GLY A 84 12.46 0.59 2.89
CA GLY A 84 13.05 -0.50 2.09
C GLY A 84 13.28 -0.22 0.62
N VAL A 85 13.10 1.02 0.14
CA VAL A 85 13.60 1.42 -1.19
C VAL A 85 15.12 1.53 -1.15
N VAL A 86 15.79 0.86 -2.08
CA VAL A 86 17.25 0.83 -2.21
C VAL A 86 17.71 1.89 -3.21
N LYS A 87 17.11 1.91 -4.39
CA LYS A 87 17.46 2.84 -5.47
C LYS A 87 16.23 3.23 -6.26
N THR A 88 16.18 4.50 -6.69
CA THR A 88 15.26 4.95 -7.73
C THR A 88 16.07 5.45 -8.91
N THR A 89 15.57 5.20 -10.12
CA THR A 89 16.23 5.62 -11.35
C THR A 89 15.17 6.16 -12.30
N ALA A 90 15.39 7.38 -12.77
CA ALA A 90 14.54 8.02 -13.76
C ALA A 90 14.87 7.51 -15.15
N GLY A 91 13.86 7.40 -16.00
CA GLY A 91 14.01 6.90 -17.35
C GLY A 91 12.67 6.88 -18.07
N SER A 92 12.55 5.99 -19.03
CA SER A 92 11.31 5.70 -19.74
C SER A 92 11.18 4.22 -20.04
N LEU A 93 9.93 3.77 -20.20
CA LEU A 93 9.61 2.50 -20.82
C LEU A 93 9.19 2.77 -22.26
N ALA A 94 9.86 2.13 -23.20
CA ALA A 94 9.66 2.30 -24.63
C ALA A 94 9.15 1.02 -25.30
N ARG A 95 8.20 1.18 -26.22
CA ARG A 95 7.66 0.10 -27.04
C ARG A 95 6.98 0.67 -28.27
N ASP A 96 7.23 0.09 -29.45
CA ASP A 96 6.50 0.39 -30.69
C ASP A 96 6.41 1.90 -31.03
N GLY A 97 7.46 2.67 -30.73
CA GLY A 97 7.53 4.13 -30.96
C GLY A 97 6.92 5.00 -29.86
N GLU A 98 6.28 4.39 -28.86
CA GLU A 98 5.86 5.05 -27.61
C GLU A 98 7.01 5.03 -26.60
N ALA A 99 7.18 6.12 -25.84
CA ALA A 99 8.10 6.19 -24.71
C ALA A 99 7.43 6.93 -23.56
N VAL A 100 7.16 6.21 -22.46
CA VAL A 100 6.49 6.76 -21.27
C VAL A 100 7.53 7.00 -20.18
N PRO A 101 7.70 8.23 -19.67
CA PRO A 101 8.55 8.51 -18.52
C PRO A 101 8.15 7.63 -17.33
N ALA A 102 9.13 6.98 -16.74
CA ALA A 102 8.92 6.02 -15.66
C ALA A 102 10.06 6.08 -14.65
N LEU A 103 9.75 5.69 -13.42
CA LEU A 103 10.74 5.38 -12.39
C LEU A 103 10.91 3.88 -12.30
N LYS A 104 12.16 3.42 -12.38
CA LYS A 104 12.57 2.11 -11.90
C LYS A 104 12.84 2.21 -10.40
N VAL A 105 12.18 1.39 -9.60
CA VAL A 105 12.31 1.35 -8.15
C VAL A 105 12.84 -0.01 -7.73
N GLU A 106 14.04 -0.04 -7.18
CA GLU A 106 14.65 -1.24 -6.61
C GLU A 106 14.41 -1.22 -5.10
N TYR A 107 13.79 -2.27 -4.57
CA TYR A 107 13.34 -2.31 -3.17
C TYR A 107 13.45 -3.72 -2.56
N VAL A 108 13.50 -3.79 -1.24
CA VAL A 108 13.50 -5.04 -0.48
C VAL A 108 12.05 -5.44 -0.18
N PRO A 109 11.46 -6.44 -0.85
CA PRO A 109 10.03 -6.75 -0.73
C PRO A 109 9.61 -7.19 0.68
N GLN A 110 10.54 -7.75 1.46
CA GLN A 110 10.31 -8.14 2.86
C GLN A 110 10.13 -6.93 3.79
N LYS A 111 10.74 -5.78 3.47
CA LYS A 111 10.62 -4.53 4.25
C LYS A 111 9.50 -3.65 3.70
N LEU A 112 9.43 -3.54 2.37
CA LEU A 112 8.42 -2.77 1.64
C LEU A 112 7.67 -3.70 0.68
N PRO A 113 6.52 -4.28 1.09
CA PRO A 113 5.67 -5.02 0.17
C PRO A 113 5.20 -4.14 -0.99
N PHE A 114 5.06 -4.72 -2.19
CA PHE A 114 4.64 -3.99 -3.40
C PHE A 114 3.39 -3.13 -3.19
N LYS A 115 2.38 -3.64 -2.47
CA LYS A 115 1.15 -2.88 -2.16
C LYS A 115 1.42 -1.60 -1.37
N LYS A 116 2.40 -1.58 -0.46
CA LYS A 116 2.80 -0.37 0.27
C LYS A 116 3.48 0.64 -0.64
N LEU A 117 4.31 0.18 -1.57
CA LEU A 117 4.87 1.02 -2.63
C LEU A 117 3.74 1.64 -3.48
N LEU A 118 2.75 0.84 -3.89
CA LEU A 118 1.56 1.33 -4.60
C LEU A 118 0.77 2.34 -3.76
N GLY A 119 0.61 2.12 -2.45
CA GLY A 119 -0.08 3.07 -1.58
C GLY A 119 0.56 4.46 -1.58
N VAL A 120 1.90 4.51 -1.61
CA VAL A 120 2.63 5.77 -1.81
C VAL A 120 2.35 6.33 -3.19
N PHE A 121 2.46 5.52 -4.24
CA PHE A 121 2.19 5.95 -5.62
C PHE A 121 0.78 6.55 -5.78
N TRP A 122 -0.27 5.93 -5.23
CA TRP A 122 -1.65 6.41 -5.27
C TRP A 122 -1.86 7.77 -4.60
N ARG A 123 -0.97 8.16 -3.68
CA ARG A 123 -1.00 9.47 -2.99
C ARG A 123 -0.16 10.54 -3.67
N GLU A 124 0.51 10.22 -4.78
CA GLU A 124 1.51 11.12 -5.37
C GLU A 124 1.18 11.54 -6.80
N HIS A 125 0.03 11.09 -7.32
CA HIS A 125 -0.46 11.44 -8.66
C HIS A 125 -1.98 11.70 -8.63
N ASP A 126 -2.50 12.32 -9.69
CA ASP A 126 -3.94 12.39 -9.95
C ASP A 126 -4.34 11.12 -10.72
N PRO A 127 -5.04 10.18 -10.06
CA PRO A 127 -5.42 8.93 -10.68
C PRO A 127 -6.60 9.08 -11.64
N THR A 128 -7.17 10.28 -11.78
CA THR A 128 -8.29 10.58 -12.68
C THR A 128 -7.86 11.29 -13.96
N ALA A 129 -6.62 11.77 -14.02
CA ALA A 129 -6.13 12.50 -15.17
C ALA A 129 -5.87 11.54 -16.35
N THR A 130 -6.41 11.88 -17.51
CA THR A 130 -6.23 11.08 -18.73
C THR A 130 -4.83 11.24 -19.33
N ALA A 131 -4.51 10.43 -20.34
CA ALA A 131 -3.26 10.54 -21.09
C ALA A 131 -3.14 11.90 -21.82
N GLU A 132 -4.25 12.50 -22.29
CA GLU A 132 -4.23 13.80 -22.95
C GLU A 132 -4.12 14.97 -21.95
N GLU A 133 -4.73 14.84 -20.77
CA GLU A 133 -4.67 15.87 -19.72
C GLU A 133 -3.30 15.92 -19.06
N GLY A 134 -2.71 14.73 -18.84
CA GLY A 134 -1.47 14.59 -18.10
C GLY A 134 -1.61 14.90 -16.62
N GLN A 135 -0.50 14.76 -15.91
CA GLN A 135 -0.49 14.98 -14.46
C GLN A 135 -0.38 16.47 -14.16
N PHE A 136 -1.35 17.03 -13.42
CA PHE A 136 -1.31 18.41 -12.89
C PHE A 136 -1.02 19.52 -13.92
N GLY A 137 -1.32 19.29 -15.21
CA GLY A 137 -0.96 20.16 -16.33
C GLY A 137 0.55 20.33 -16.51
N GLU A 138 1.34 19.36 -16.05
CA GLU A 138 2.79 19.26 -16.29
C GLU A 138 3.06 19.23 -17.79
N THR A 139 4.11 19.96 -18.19
CA THR A 139 4.63 19.92 -19.56
C THR A 139 6.14 19.80 -19.52
N LYS A 140 6.68 18.99 -20.42
CA LYS A 140 8.11 18.84 -20.68
C LYS A 140 8.33 19.11 -22.17
N ASP A 141 9.15 20.10 -22.48
CA ASP A 141 9.44 20.54 -23.86
C ASP A 141 8.16 20.82 -24.68
N GLY A 142 7.15 21.41 -24.01
CA GLY A 142 5.85 21.75 -24.60
C GLY A 142 4.88 20.57 -24.77
N ARG A 143 5.21 19.38 -24.24
CA ARG A 143 4.37 18.18 -24.35
C ARG A 143 3.96 17.65 -22.98
N VAL A 144 2.81 17.00 -22.91
CA VAL A 144 2.38 16.27 -21.72
C VAL A 144 3.33 15.08 -21.50
N PRO A 145 3.93 14.92 -20.31
CA PRO A 145 4.89 13.84 -20.06
C PRO A 145 4.29 12.44 -20.17
N GLY A 146 2.98 12.28 -19.94
CA GLY A 146 2.27 11.01 -20.14
C GLY A 146 1.32 10.66 -18.99
N PRO A 147 0.57 9.55 -19.13
CA PRO A 147 -0.41 9.10 -18.14
C PRO A 147 0.23 8.54 -16.87
N ALA A 148 -0.62 8.26 -15.88
CA ALA A 148 -0.25 7.42 -14.75
C ALA A 148 -0.37 5.94 -15.14
N VAL A 149 0.71 5.17 -15.00
CA VAL A 149 0.77 3.75 -15.36
C VAL A 149 1.51 2.97 -14.28
N ILE A 150 0.91 1.86 -13.86
CA ILE A 150 1.55 0.82 -13.06
C ILE A 150 1.95 -0.31 -14.02
N TRP A 151 3.26 -0.56 -14.12
CA TRP A 151 3.82 -1.57 -15.02
C TRP A 151 4.04 -2.86 -14.23
N ALA A 152 3.11 -3.80 -14.38
CA ALA A 152 3.15 -5.07 -13.67
C ALA A 152 4.12 -6.05 -14.35
N SER A 153 5.10 -6.53 -13.58
CA SER A 153 6.08 -7.53 -14.02
C SER A 153 5.50 -8.94 -13.97
N ASP A 154 4.58 -9.20 -13.04
CA ASP A 154 3.93 -10.50 -12.84
C ASP A 154 2.41 -10.36 -12.53
N VAL A 155 1.73 -11.51 -12.45
CA VAL A 155 0.28 -11.58 -12.22
C VAL A 155 -0.11 -11.06 -10.83
N ALA A 156 0.76 -11.21 -9.83
CA ALA A 156 0.49 -10.76 -8.47
C ALA A 156 0.55 -9.22 -8.38
N GLU A 157 1.53 -8.59 -9.03
CA GLU A 157 1.62 -7.14 -9.15
C GLU A 157 0.43 -6.56 -9.91
N GLN A 158 0.04 -7.20 -11.03
CA GLN A 158 -1.14 -6.78 -11.80
C GLN A 158 -2.41 -6.85 -10.94
N SER A 159 -2.65 -7.98 -10.29
CA SER A 159 -3.83 -8.16 -9.43
C SER A 159 -3.85 -7.18 -8.27
N ALA A 160 -2.70 -6.89 -7.66
CA ALA A 160 -2.58 -5.87 -6.62
C ALA A 160 -2.92 -4.47 -7.16
N ALA A 161 -2.37 -4.08 -8.31
CA ALA A 161 -2.62 -2.77 -8.91
C ALA A 161 -4.10 -2.59 -9.30
N GLU A 162 -4.70 -3.60 -9.93
CA GLU A 162 -6.12 -3.60 -10.31
C GLU A 162 -7.03 -3.53 -9.07
N ARG A 163 -6.73 -4.30 -8.02
CA ARG A 163 -7.49 -4.24 -6.77
C ARG A 163 -7.42 -2.85 -6.14
N GLY A 164 -6.24 -2.23 -6.11
CA GLY A 164 -6.06 -0.86 -5.61
C GLY A 164 -6.88 0.14 -6.41
N ARG A 165 -6.86 0.03 -7.74
CA ARG A 165 -7.67 0.84 -8.65
C ARG A 165 -9.17 0.70 -8.39
N THR A 166 -9.66 -0.53 -8.27
CA THR A 166 -11.09 -0.82 -7.99
C THR A 166 -11.53 -0.25 -6.64
N LEU A 167 -10.74 -0.48 -5.58
CA LEU A 167 -11.05 0.05 -4.25
C LEU A 167 -11.03 1.58 -4.24
N LEU A 168 -10.10 2.20 -4.98
CA LEU A 168 -10.03 3.65 -5.08
C LEU A 168 -11.24 4.22 -5.82
N GLN A 169 -11.71 3.56 -6.88
CA GLN A 169 -12.95 3.92 -7.58
C GLN A 169 -14.16 3.82 -6.63
N GLN A 170 -14.25 2.74 -5.85
CA GLN A 170 -15.33 2.49 -4.90
C GLN A 170 -15.33 3.47 -3.73
N SER A 171 -14.17 3.99 -3.33
CA SER A 171 -14.06 4.98 -2.26
C SER A 171 -14.82 6.27 -2.57
N GLY A 172 -15.05 6.56 -3.86
CA GLY A 172 -15.67 7.78 -4.31
C GLY A 172 -14.88 9.04 -3.90
N LEU A 173 -13.57 8.92 -3.64
CA LEU A 173 -12.73 10.04 -3.21
C LEU A 173 -12.67 11.14 -4.27
N PHE A 174 -12.56 10.76 -5.54
CA PHE A 174 -12.41 11.70 -6.64
C PHE A 174 -13.77 12.04 -7.25
N ARG A 175 -14.31 13.21 -6.93
CA ARG A 175 -15.64 13.66 -7.40
C ARG A 175 -15.53 14.96 -8.18
N THR A 176 -16.48 15.18 -9.10
CA THR A 176 -16.71 16.46 -9.75
C THR A 176 -18.05 17.03 -9.33
N GLY A 177 -18.09 18.33 -9.01
CA GLY A 177 -19.32 19.09 -8.82
C GLY A 177 -19.48 19.66 -7.41
N LYS A 178 -20.39 20.62 -7.29
CA LYS A 178 -21.04 20.97 -6.03
C LYS A 178 -22.29 20.10 -5.95
N GLU A 179 -22.65 19.66 -4.74
CA GLU A 179 -23.69 18.69 -4.38
C GLU A 179 -25.06 18.85 -5.10
N GLN A 180 -25.36 20.02 -5.67
CA GLN A 180 -26.62 20.35 -6.34
C GLN A 180 -26.89 19.66 -7.68
N PHE A 181 -25.91 19.04 -8.36
CA PHE A 181 -26.11 18.40 -9.67
C PHE A 181 -25.80 16.90 -9.71
N GLY A 182 -25.66 16.28 -8.53
CA GLY A 182 -25.27 14.87 -8.41
C GLY A 182 -23.76 14.73 -8.49
N ASP A 183 -23.15 14.30 -7.39
CA ASP A 183 -21.72 14.02 -7.31
C ASP A 183 -21.35 12.90 -8.30
N LEU A 184 -20.80 13.27 -9.45
CA LEU A 184 -20.22 12.30 -10.37
C LEU A 184 -18.83 11.95 -9.86
N VAL A 185 -18.65 10.69 -9.46
CA VAL A 185 -17.34 10.13 -9.15
C VAL A 185 -16.56 10.06 -10.46
N LYS A 186 -15.39 10.70 -10.50
CA LYS A 186 -14.47 10.64 -11.64
C LYS A 186 -13.94 9.21 -11.81
N PRO A 187 -13.88 8.69 -13.04
CA PRO A 187 -13.24 7.40 -13.30
C PRO A 187 -11.75 7.43 -12.95
N ILE A 188 -11.24 6.34 -12.39
CA ILE A 188 -9.80 6.13 -12.22
C ILE A 188 -9.18 5.76 -13.58
N ALA A 189 -8.43 6.72 -14.13
CA ALA A 189 -7.73 6.65 -15.41
C ALA A 189 -6.35 5.98 -15.32
N THR A 190 -5.79 5.80 -14.11
CA THR A 190 -4.50 5.10 -13.94
C THR A 190 -4.53 3.72 -14.58
N GLU A 191 -3.60 3.51 -15.50
CA GLU A 191 -3.51 2.28 -16.27
C GLU A 191 -2.72 1.22 -15.51
N VAL A 192 -3.10 -0.04 -15.69
CA VAL A 192 -2.31 -1.19 -15.25
C VAL A 192 -1.89 -1.94 -16.51
N ARG A 193 -0.61 -1.86 -16.86
CA ARG A 193 -0.05 -2.47 -18.08
C ARG A 193 0.90 -3.59 -17.72
N ARG A 194 0.91 -4.67 -18.51
CA ARG A 194 1.95 -5.70 -18.44
C ARG A 194 3.27 -5.11 -18.92
N LEU A 195 4.36 -5.41 -18.21
CA LEU A 195 5.72 -4.99 -18.61
C LEU A 195 6.23 -5.74 -19.84
N ASP A 196 5.62 -6.88 -20.19
CA ASP A 196 6.03 -7.73 -21.31
C ASP A 196 6.17 -6.94 -22.63
N GLY A 197 7.37 -6.99 -23.22
CA GLY A 197 7.69 -6.30 -24.48
C GLY A 197 8.05 -4.82 -24.35
N TRP A 198 8.05 -4.24 -23.16
CA TRP A 198 8.54 -2.88 -22.91
C TRP A 198 10.03 -2.89 -22.58
N GLN A 199 10.75 -1.90 -23.10
CA GLN A 199 12.20 -1.76 -22.90
C GLN A 199 12.50 -0.58 -22.00
N TRP A 200 13.29 -0.81 -20.96
CA TRP A 200 13.77 0.25 -20.09
C TRP A 200 14.88 1.05 -20.77
N ALA A 201 14.74 2.38 -20.79
CA ALA A 201 15.76 3.33 -21.17
C ALA A 201 16.03 4.28 -19.99
N GLU A 202 17.25 4.24 -19.45
CA GLU A 202 17.65 5.11 -18.36
C GLU A 202 17.81 6.56 -18.85
N ALA A 203 17.36 7.53 -18.04
CA ALA A 203 17.55 8.94 -18.34
C ALA A 203 19.03 9.35 -18.10
N PRO A 204 19.54 10.38 -18.79
CA PRO A 204 20.87 10.93 -18.53
C PRO A 204 21.12 11.26 -17.05
N ASP A 205 22.36 11.12 -16.60
CA ASP A 205 22.78 11.29 -15.20
C ASP A 205 22.35 12.64 -14.60
N GLU A 206 22.33 13.70 -15.40
CA GLU A 206 21.88 15.05 -14.99
C GLU A 206 20.39 15.12 -14.58
N LEU A 207 19.58 14.15 -15.02
CA LEU A 207 18.18 14.03 -14.63
C LEU A 207 17.97 13.11 -13.42
N GLN A 208 18.98 12.31 -13.05
CA GLN A 208 18.90 11.42 -11.90
C GLN A 208 18.96 12.21 -10.60
N GLY A 209 17.91 12.14 -9.77
CA GLY A 209 17.87 12.88 -8.51
C GLY A 209 17.89 14.40 -8.70
N TRP A 210 17.43 14.89 -9.85
CA TRP A 210 17.47 16.31 -10.23
C TRP A 210 16.97 17.27 -9.13
N TYR A 211 15.96 16.85 -8.38
CA TYR A 211 15.36 17.62 -7.27
C TYR A 211 16.34 17.96 -6.14
N LEU A 212 17.42 17.16 -5.97
CA LEU A 212 18.45 17.39 -4.95
C LEU A 212 19.31 18.60 -5.31
N SER A 213 19.68 18.74 -6.58
CA SER A 213 20.53 19.83 -7.07
C SER A 213 19.72 21.09 -7.44
N ASN A 214 18.39 20.99 -7.57
CA ASN A 214 17.52 22.05 -8.09
C ASN A 214 16.33 22.36 -7.18
N GLU A 215 16.54 22.40 -5.86
CA GLU A 215 15.46 22.50 -4.85
C GLU A 215 14.48 23.66 -5.11
N GLY A 216 14.97 24.85 -5.45
CA GLY A 216 14.13 26.01 -5.72
C GLY A 216 13.25 25.86 -6.96
N ALA A 217 13.79 25.28 -8.04
CA ALA A 217 13.02 25.03 -9.26
C ALA A 217 12.00 23.91 -9.05
N TYR A 218 12.40 22.87 -8.32
CA TYR A 218 11.54 21.78 -7.92
C TYR A 218 10.33 22.23 -7.08
N LYS A 219 10.55 23.07 -6.05
CA LYS A 219 9.45 23.63 -5.23
C LYS A 219 8.41 24.35 -6.09
N LYS A 220 8.86 25.12 -7.09
CA LYS A 220 7.96 25.82 -8.03
C LYS A 220 7.21 24.83 -8.92
N LEU A 221 7.89 23.82 -9.43
CA LEU A 221 7.31 22.83 -10.33
C LEU A 221 6.21 22.00 -9.64
N ARG A 222 6.34 21.76 -8.33
CA ARG A 222 5.42 20.93 -7.56
C ARG A 222 4.14 21.63 -7.09
N LEU A 223 4.06 22.96 -7.13
CA LEU A 223 2.95 23.73 -6.53
C LEU A 223 1.55 23.22 -6.89
N ARG A 224 1.32 22.82 -8.15
CA ARG A 224 0.02 22.27 -8.60
C ARG A 224 -0.26 20.88 -8.03
N ARG A 225 0.75 20.01 -8.00
CA ARG A 225 0.67 18.68 -7.37
C ARG A 225 0.39 18.83 -5.87
N ASP A 226 1.16 19.66 -5.17
CA ASP A 226 0.96 19.91 -3.73
C ASP A 226 -0.44 20.45 -3.44
N LYS A 227 -0.94 21.39 -4.24
CA LYS A 227 -2.30 21.90 -4.12
C LYS A 227 -3.34 20.78 -4.27
N PHE A 228 -3.22 19.96 -5.31
CA PHE A 228 -4.12 18.83 -5.50
C PHE A 228 -4.10 17.85 -4.33
N LEU A 229 -2.91 17.49 -3.83
CA LEU A 229 -2.78 16.56 -2.71
C LEU A 229 -3.39 17.12 -1.42
N GLN A 230 -3.21 18.42 -1.18
CA GLN A 230 -3.86 19.10 -0.06
C GLN A 230 -5.38 19.11 -0.22
N ASP A 231 -5.90 19.48 -1.39
CA ASP A 231 -7.34 19.55 -1.62
C ASP A 231 -8.00 18.15 -1.57
N THR A 232 -7.27 17.10 -1.97
CA THR A 232 -7.78 15.72 -2.04
C THR A 232 -7.76 15.01 -0.68
N PHE A 233 -6.68 15.15 0.10
CA PHE A 233 -6.48 14.32 1.30
C PHE A 233 -6.61 15.07 2.62
N LYS A 234 -6.57 16.41 2.61
CA LYS A 234 -6.59 17.18 3.87
C LYS A 234 -7.99 17.16 4.48
N PRO A 235 -8.10 16.91 5.80
CA PRO A 235 -9.37 17.02 6.49
C PRO A 235 -9.88 18.47 6.46
N TYR A 236 -11.19 18.64 6.28
CA TYR A 236 -11.85 19.94 6.31
C TYR A 236 -13.01 19.96 7.30
N LYS A 237 -13.35 21.14 7.81
CA LYS A 237 -14.46 21.34 8.74
C LYS A 237 -15.69 21.75 7.97
N THR A 238 -16.81 21.08 8.21
CA THR A 238 -18.12 21.53 7.72
C THR A 238 -18.86 22.27 8.83
N THR A 239 -19.66 23.28 8.48
CA THR A 239 -20.59 23.94 9.42
C THR A 239 -21.95 23.24 9.49
N GLU A 240 -22.14 22.19 8.69
CA GLU A 240 -23.39 21.44 8.65
C GLU A 240 -23.63 20.67 9.93
N CYS A 241 -24.93 20.45 10.19
CA CYS A 241 -25.44 19.72 11.32
C CYS A 241 -26.02 18.39 10.82
N ARG A 242 -25.58 17.27 11.38
CA ARG A 242 -26.11 15.94 11.08
C ARG A 242 -26.78 15.35 12.33
N GLN A 243 -27.96 14.79 12.14
CA GLN A 243 -28.60 13.95 13.16
C GLN A 243 -27.79 12.66 13.30
N VAL A 244 -27.43 12.29 14.52
CA VAL A 244 -26.80 11.02 14.83
C VAL A 244 -27.71 10.21 15.73
N ASP A 245 -28.10 9.05 15.21
CA ASP A 245 -28.97 8.10 15.91
C ASP A 245 -28.22 7.33 17.01
N GLU A 246 -26.89 7.40 17.01
CA GLU A 246 -25.98 6.99 18.07
C GLU A 246 -24.68 7.76 17.84
N SER A 247 -24.12 8.38 18.88
CA SER A 247 -22.83 9.05 18.71
C SER A 247 -21.77 7.99 18.39
N ALA A 248 -20.85 8.28 17.45
CA ALA A 248 -19.71 7.42 17.14
C ALA A 248 -18.82 7.10 18.37
N SER A 249 -19.04 7.80 19.48
CA SER A 249 -18.36 7.64 20.77
C SER A 249 -19.23 6.99 21.84
N GLY A 250 -20.37 6.37 21.50
CA GLY A 250 -21.29 5.71 22.45
C GLY A 250 -22.14 6.67 23.29
N GLY A 251 -22.36 7.89 22.81
CA GLY A 251 -23.16 8.92 23.48
C GLY A 251 -24.63 8.98 23.00
N PRO A 252 -25.50 9.71 23.71
CA PRO A 252 -26.94 9.79 23.42
C PRO A 252 -27.24 10.42 22.05
N LYS A 253 -28.40 10.07 21.49
CA LYS A 253 -28.97 10.63 20.24
C LYS A 253 -28.97 12.16 20.24
N GLY A 254 -28.58 12.79 19.14
CA GLY A 254 -28.55 14.25 19.03
C GLY A 254 -28.09 14.80 17.68
N VAL A 255 -27.97 16.13 17.59
CA VAL A 255 -27.46 16.83 16.40
C VAL A 255 -25.99 17.20 16.63
N ILE A 256 -25.09 16.72 15.77
CA ILE A 256 -23.70 17.15 15.75
C ILE A 256 -23.52 18.17 14.63
N CYS A 257 -23.11 19.37 14.98
CA CYS A 257 -22.71 20.41 14.04
C CYS A 257 -21.19 20.59 14.05
N GLY A 258 -20.60 21.04 12.95
CA GLY A 258 -19.20 21.49 13.00
C GLY A 258 -18.15 20.37 12.94
N PHE A 259 -18.44 19.25 12.27
CA PHE A 259 -17.54 18.09 12.27
C PHE A 259 -16.41 18.18 11.24
N VAL A 260 -15.34 17.42 11.48
CA VAL A 260 -14.20 17.29 10.57
C VAL A 260 -14.45 16.10 9.65
N ILE A 261 -14.43 16.34 8.34
CA ILE A 261 -14.51 15.30 7.31
C ILE A 261 -13.09 14.91 6.93
N PHE A 262 -12.81 13.60 6.94
CA PHE A 262 -11.58 13.01 6.42
C PHE A 262 -11.91 12.40 5.04
N PRO A 263 -11.51 13.02 3.92
CA PRO A 263 -11.87 12.54 2.58
C PRO A 263 -11.43 11.09 2.33
N CYS A 264 -10.27 10.72 2.85
CA CYS A 264 -9.74 9.36 2.81
C CYS A 264 -9.82 8.72 4.21
N SER A 265 -10.69 7.73 4.38
CA SER A 265 -10.97 7.08 5.67
C SER A 265 -10.94 5.56 5.55
N ASP A 266 -11.06 4.87 6.70
CA ASP A 266 -11.26 3.42 6.73
C ASP A 266 -12.67 3.06 6.22
N ASP A 267 -13.68 3.88 6.55
CA ASP A 267 -15.09 3.67 6.18
C ASP A 267 -15.31 3.63 4.67
N ASN A 268 -14.59 4.46 3.90
CA ASN A 268 -14.67 4.46 2.44
C ASN A 268 -13.57 3.62 1.76
N GLY A 269 -12.76 2.88 2.53
CA GLY A 269 -11.70 2.01 2.01
C GLY A 269 -10.50 2.73 1.36
N CYS A 270 -10.53 4.05 1.22
CA CYS A 270 -9.41 4.80 0.64
C CYS A 270 -8.13 4.64 1.46
N ARG A 271 -8.24 4.59 2.79
CA ARG A 271 -7.08 4.45 3.66
C ARG A 271 -6.35 3.13 3.42
N ALA A 272 -7.09 2.04 3.18
CA ALA A 272 -6.49 0.75 2.85
C ALA A 272 -5.64 0.87 1.57
N VAL A 273 -6.16 1.51 0.52
CA VAL A 273 -5.43 1.69 -0.76
C VAL A 273 -4.18 2.55 -0.57
N THR A 274 -4.33 3.72 0.04
CA THR A 274 -3.25 4.70 0.22
C THR A 274 -2.18 4.28 1.23
N GLN A 275 -2.45 3.26 2.04
CA GLN A 275 -1.47 2.62 2.94
C GLN A 275 -0.95 1.28 2.40
N GLY A 276 -1.51 0.78 1.31
CA GLY A 276 -1.15 -0.54 0.77
C GLY A 276 -1.57 -1.72 1.66
N ALA A 277 -2.68 -1.58 2.39
CA ALA A 277 -3.18 -2.54 3.38
C ALA A 277 -4.36 -3.41 2.89
N TYR A 278 -4.47 -3.61 1.57
CA TYR A 278 -5.52 -4.39 0.89
C TYR A 278 -4.96 -5.64 0.20
#